data_AF-A0A849W3Q4-F1
#
_entry.id   AF-A0A849W3Q4-F1
#
_cell.length_a   1.000
_cell.length_b   1.000
_cell.length_c   1.000
_cell.angle_alpha   90.00
_cell.angle_beta   90.00
_cell.angle_gamma   90.00
#
_symmetry.space_group_name_H-M   'P 1'
#
loop_
_entity.id
_entity.type
_entity.pdbx_description
1 polymer ?
#
loop_
_entity_poly.entity_id
_entity_poly.type
_entity_poly.pdbx_seq_one_letter_code
_entity_poly.pdbx_strand_id
1 'polypeptide(L)'
;MANEIKTILAELYQLDPELKKYEPDLIRIVSEIIKVKPNTKFDKKFAAQLRSQLLSETKTSQSNSLRDLFNMKKLAYALGGAVLAALVMIPLLKNPQTGQMLNLNAPTPEVLDMSLKISRLGNEAFGSLVNQTVDQLAAAPQAMADGTEATNERSQSGGGTPAAPVPMGFGGGAGVTGVSIDAKMIAPAEGFVTYKYVYAGDELTLDESTVDVFKRVKGLNNQSSLNSLLSGFNLGLLNLGSFGQSTIDNITVTESGRYGYMINIQANEGFISINKNWLTWPQVTCTDPNCENLRIRESDIPADDVLIKLANDFIAKHNISLEGYGSPEVQTNWRLAYEQTQNKSEYWFPDTVNVIYPLEINGQQAYEQYGTDKVGLIVSIDVREKKVAGLSNLTNQNYQSSSYQSETSAEKILAFAERGGINAGWWAPEDSKVVEVTLGTPTKELIRYYRYQNNQTEELLIPALIFPVTKRPDNSEYFYAQSVVVPLVSELLNQDNGGGPIRIMPAGEPAQIKADEPAANPGIQELK
;
A
#
# COMPACT_ATOMS: atom_id res chain seq x y z
N MET A 1 -29.17 15.13 -55.54
CA MET A 1 -27.73 15.39 -55.31
C MET A 1 -27.13 16.45 -56.22
N ALA A 2 -26.93 16.24 -57.54
CA ALA A 2 -26.23 17.25 -58.37
C ALA A 2 -26.92 18.63 -58.43
N ASN A 3 -28.25 18.66 -58.42
CA ASN A 3 -29.01 19.92 -58.37
C ASN A 3 -29.01 20.57 -56.98
N GLU A 4 -28.94 19.80 -55.89
CA GLU A 4 -28.92 20.34 -54.52
C GLU A 4 -27.58 20.99 -54.19
N ILE A 5 -26.47 20.39 -54.62
CA ILE A 5 -25.13 20.97 -54.46
C ILE A 5 -25.04 22.32 -55.19
N LYS A 6 -25.60 22.41 -56.40
CA LYS A 6 -25.62 23.68 -57.16
C LYS A 6 -26.41 24.78 -56.43
N THR A 7 -27.56 24.44 -55.85
CA THR A 7 -28.35 25.39 -55.05
C THR A 7 -27.58 25.87 -53.82
N ILE A 8 -26.97 24.94 -53.07
CA ILE A 8 -26.18 25.26 -51.87
C ILE A 8 -24.97 26.14 -52.22
N LEU A 9 -24.27 25.86 -53.32
CA LEU A 9 -23.14 26.68 -53.76
C LEU A 9 -23.60 28.08 -54.20
N ALA A 10 -24.74 28.18 -54.88
CA ALA A 10 -25.31 29.47 -55.25
C ALA A 10 -25.66 30.31 -54.01
N GLU A 11 -26.25 29.69 -52.97
CA GLU A 11 -26.50 30.34 -51.68
C GLU A 11 -25.18 30.77 -51.02
N LEU A 12 -24.19 29.88 -50.93
CA LEU A 12 -22.88 30.22 -50.36
C LEU A 12 -22.19 31.37 -51.08
N TYR A 13 -22.30 31.46 -52.42
CA TYR A 13 -21.74 32.56 -53.20
C TYR A 13 -22.50 33.88 -53.02
N GLN A 14 -23.81 33.83 -52.74
CA GLN A 14 -24.56 35.03 -52.35
C GLN A 14 -24.14 35.53 -50.98
N LEU A 15 -23.78 34.62 -50.06
CA LEU A 15 -23.31 34.97 -48.72
C LEU A 15 -21.86 35.46 -48.73
N ASP A 16 -21.01 34.86 -49.56
CA ASP A 16 -19.62 35.28 -49.76
C ASP A 16 -19.15 35.00 -51.21
N PRO A 17 -19.11 36.03 -52.08
CA PRO A 17 -18.74 35.86 -53.49
C PRO A 17 -17.32 35.35 -53.72
N GLU A 18 -16.41 35.55 -52.77
CA GLU A 18 -15.00 35.15 -52.91
C GLU A 18 -14.83 33.62 -52.86
N LEU A 19 -15.81 32.89 -52.31
CA LEU A 19 -15.81 31.43 -52.27
C LEU A 19 -15.84 30.80 -53.67
N LYS A 20 -16.31 31.52 -54.69
CA LYS A 20 -16.37 31.02 -56.07
C LYS A 20 -14.99 30.62 -56.62
N LYS A 21 -13.91 31.20 -56.10
CA LYS A 21 -12.53 30.84 -56.47
C LYS A 21 -12.13 29.42 -56.04
N TYR A 22 -12.87 28.81 -55.10
CA TYR A 22 -12.60 27.49 -54.53
C TYR A 22 -13.69 26.47 -54.88
N GLU A 23 -14.44 26.70 -55.96
CA GLU A 23 -15.60 25.89 -56.37
C GLU A 23 -15.31 24.37 -56.44
N PRO A 24 -14.18 23.89 -56.99
CA PRO A 24 -13.89 22.45 -57.01
C PRO A 24 -13.80 21.82 -55.62
N ASP A 25 -13.15 22.50 -54.66
CA ASP A 25 -13.00 22.02 -53.29
C ASP A 25 -14.31 22.12 -52.51
N LEU A 26 -15.09 23.18 -52.77
CA LEU A 26 -16.41 23.37 -52.17
C LEU A 26 -17.39 22.28 -52.59
N ILE A 27 -17.39 21.86 -53.87
CA ILE A 27 -18.21 20.74 -54.33
C ILE A 27 -17.88 19.48 -53.53
N ARG A 28 -16.58 19.19 -53.35
CA ARG A 28 -16.13 18.02 -52.59
C ARG A 28 -16.59 18.09 -51.13
N ILE A 29 -16.32 19.21 -50.45
CA ILE A 29 -16.64 19.39 -49.02
C ILE A 29 -18.16 19.35 -48.79
N VAL A 30 -18.95 20.08 -49.60
CA VAL A 30 -20.41 20.10 -49.48
C VAL A 30 -20.99 18.71 -49.75
N SER A 31 -20.43 17.95 -50.71
CA SER A 31 -20.89 16.59 -50.98
C SER A 31 -20.68 15.64 -49.79
N GLU A 32 -19.55 15.75 -49.08
CA GLU A 32 -19.26 14.95 -47.88
C GLU A 32 -20.13 15.38 -46.69
N ILE A 33 -20.39 16.68 -46.53
CA ILE A 33 -21.27 17.19 -45.48
C ILE A 33 -22.70 16.72 -45.68
N ILE A 34 -23.23 16.71 -46.91
CA ILE A 34 -24.58 16.22 -47.18
C ILE A 34 -24.69 14.72 -46.84
N LYS A 35 -23.66 13.91 -47.14
CA LYS A 35 -23.64 12.48 -46.82
C LYS A 35 -23.70 12.22 -45.31
N VAL A 36 -22.98 13.01 -44.51
CA VAL A 36 -22.85 12.79 -43.07
C VAL A 36 -23.93 13.54 -42.26
N LYS A 37 -24.39 14.69 -42.76
CA LYS A 37 -25.33 15.60 -42.08
C LYS A 37 -26.27 16.28 -43.10
N PRO A 38 -27.31 15.57 -43.59
CA PRO A 38 -28.19 16.07 -44.65
C PRO A 38 -29.01 17.32 -44.27
N ASN A 39 -29.18 17.60 -42.97
CA ASN A 39 -29.97 18.74 -42.48
C ASN A 39 -29.12 19.98 -42.10
N THR A 40 -27.91 20.10 -42.65
CA THR A 40 -27.01 21.23 -42.36
C THR A 40 -27.55 22.53 -42.97
N LYS A 41 -27.64 23.60 -42.18
CA LYS A 41 -28.01 24.94 -42.66
C LYS A 41 -26.77 25.70 -43.12
N PHE A 42 -26.75 26.11 -44.39
CA PHE A 42 -25.63 26.81 -45.02
C PHE A 42 -25.79 28.33 -44.86
N ASP A 43 -25.65 28.81 -43.62
CA ASP A 43 -25.85 30.23 -43.29
C ASP A 43 -24.56 31.07 -43.37
N LYS A 44 -24.67 32.38 -43.09
CA LYS A 44 -23.53 33.32 -43.15
C LYS A 44 -22.38 32.93 -42.24
N LYS A 45 -22.68 32.34 -41.08
CA LYS A 45 -21.65 31.92 -40.11
C LYS A 45 -20.90 30.72 -40.64
N PHE A 46 -21.62 29.76 -41.24
CA PHE A 46 -21.01 28.62 -41.93
C PHE A 46 -20.11 29.08 -43.10
N ALA A 47 -20.61 29.99 -43.96
CA ALA A 47 -19.83 30.51 -45.09
C ALA A 47 -18.52 31.20 -44.64
N ALA A 48 -18.58 32.01 -43.58
CA ALA A 48 -17.40 32.67 -43.01
C ALA A 48 -16.37 31.68 -42.42
N GLN A 49 -16.85 30.64 -41.72
CA GLN A 49 -15.99 29.58 -41.19
C GLN A 49 -15.34 28.76 -42.31
N LEU A 50 -16.11 28.41 -43.35
CA LEU A 50 -15.62 27.66 -44.50
C LEU A 50 -14.56 28.44 -45.28
N ARG A 51 -14.78 29.74 -45.50
CA ARG A 51 -13.76 30.62 -46.11
C ARG A 51 -12.49 30.67 -45.27
N SER A 52 -12.62 30.83 -43.95
CA SER A 52 -11.47 30.84 -43.05
C SER A 52 -10.67 29.54 -43.13
N GLN A 53 -11.35 28.39 -43.22
CA GLN A 53 -10.70 27.09 -43.38
C GLN A 53 -10.00 26.97 -44.74
N LEU A 54 -10.64 27.31 -45.85
CA LEU A 54 -10.03 27.27 -47.19
C LEU A 54 -8.80 28.20 -47.31
N LEU A 55 -8.86 29.39 -46.70
CA LEU A 55 -7.73 30.32 -46.65
C LEU A 55 -6.59 29.81 -45.75
N SER A 56 -6.91 29.02 -44.72
CA SER A 56 -5.89 28.40 -43.87
C SER A 56 -5.21 27.19 -44.52
N GLU A 57 -5.92 26.45 -45.37
CA GLU A 57 -5.34 25.32 -46.11
C GLU A 57 -4.48 25.78 -47.29
N THR A 58 -4.80 26.90 -47.92
CA THR A 58 -4.01 27.45 -49.05
C THR A 58 -2.68 28.10 -48.63
N LYS A 59 -2.49 28.46 -47.36
CA LYS A 59 -1.20 28.96 -46.82
C LYS A 59 -0.31 27.89 -46.20
N THR A 60 -0.76 26.64 -46.18
CA THR A 60 -0.06 25.55 -45.51
C THR A 60 0.04 24.34 -46.45
N SER A 61 0.58 24.56 -47.64
CA SER A 61 0.97 23.48 -48.56
C SER A 61 2.49 23.32 -48.53
N GLN A 62 3.00 22.81 -47.41
CA GLN A 62 4.18 21.95 -47.34
C GLN A 62 4.30 21.36 -45.93
N SER A 63 4.39 20.03 -45.89
CA SER A 63 4.63 19.18 -44.72
C SER A 63 3.44 18.87 -43.81
N ASN A 64 3.07 17.60 -43.83
CA ASN A 64 1.91 16.99 -43.18
C ASN A 64 2.04 16.84 -41.67
N SER A 65 0.84 16.79 -41.05
CA SER A 65 0.46 15.93 -39.91
C SER A 65 0.60 16.48 -38.49
N LEU A 66 -0.29 17.41 -38.08
CA LEU A 66 -0.64 17.66 -36.66
C LEU A 66 -2.08 18.20 -36.46
N ARG A 67 -3.12 17.62 -37.08
CA ARG A 67 -4.51 18.12 -36.90
C ARG A 67 -5.60 17.11 -36.52
N ASP A 68 -5.25 15.88 -36.16
CA ASP A 68 -6.22 14.90 -35.62
C ASP A 68 -6.35 14.89 -34.08
N LEU A 69 -5.75 15.85 -33.38
CA LEU A 69 -5.66 15.81 -31.90
C LEU A 69 -6.86 16.40 -31.13
N PHE A 70 -7.92 16.91 -31.78
CA PHE A 70 -8.98 17.64 -31.05
C PHE A 70 -10.40 17.18 -31.36
N ASN A 71 -10.70 15.89 -31.15
CA ASN A 71 -12.07 15.38 -31.10
C ASN A 71 -12.37 14.64 -29.77
N MET A 72 -12.74 15.43 -28.75
CA MET A 72 -12.94 15.02 -27.37
C MET A 72 -14.26 14.28 -27.12
N LYS A 73 -14.34 13.03 -27.57
CA LYS A 73 -15.07 11.91 -26.91
C LYS A 73 -14.39 10.54 -27.14
N LYS A 74 -13.34 10.49 -27.99
CA LYS A 74 -12.46 9.34 -28.17
C LYS A 74 -11.16 9.42 -27.34
N LEU A 75 -10.97 10.51 -26.57
CA LEU A 75 -9.72 10.78 -25.86
C LEU A 75 -9.43 9.78 -24.73
N ALA A 76 -10.45 9.14 -24.13
CA ALA A 76 -10.24 8.07 -23.15
C ALA A 76 -9.60 6.82 -23.78
N TYR A 77 -10.06 6.43 -24.98
CA TYR A 77 -9.47 5.32 -25.74
C TYR A 77 -8.14 5.72 -26.41
N ALA A 78 -7.97 6.99 -26.76
CA ALA A 78 -6.72 7.52 -27.31
C ALA A 78 -5.65 7.75 -26.24
N LEU A 79 -5.99 8.01 -24.97
CA LEU A 79 -5.02 8.09 -23.87
C LEU A 79 -4.58 6.69 -23.42
N GLY A 80 -5.50 5.73 -23.30
CA GLY A 80 -5.14 4.33 -23.09
C GLY A 80 -4.34 3.74 -24.26
N GLY A 81 -4.71 4.09 -25.49
CA GLY A 81 -3.97 3.74 -26.71
C GLY A 81 -2.65 4.51 -26.88
N ALA A 82 -2.54 5.74 -26.39
CA ALA A 82 -1.31 6.55 -26.46
C ALA A 82 -0.29 6.14 -25.40
N VAL A 83 -0.70 5.62 -24.24
CA VAL A 83 0.23 4.99 -23.29
C VAL A 83 0.78 3.69 -23.88
N LEU A 84 -0.07 2.87 -24.51
CA LEU A 84 0.37 1.68 -25.26
C LEU A 84 1.22 2.04 -26.48
N ALA A 85 0.87 3.08 -27.24
CA ALA A 85 1.65 3.55 -28.38
C ALA A 85 2.96 4.22 -27.95
N ALA A 86 3.00 4.91 -26.80
CA ALA A 86 4.23 5.43 -26.21
C ALA A 86 5.15 4.28 -25.76
N LEU A 87 4.60 3.25 -25.11
CA LEU A 87 5.34 2.02 -24.77
C LEU A 87 5.86 1.28 -26.02
N VAL A 88 5.11 1.31 -27.13
CA VAL A 88 5.52 0.76 -28.44
C VAL A 88 6.44 1.69 -29.25
N MET A 89 6.48 3.00 -28.96
CA MET A 89 7.33 4.00 -29.64
C MET A 89 8.65 4.30 -28.92
N ILE A 90 8.78 3.95 -27.63
CA ILE A 90 10.06 3.98 -26.91
C ILE A 90 11.20 3.20 -27.63
N PRO A 91 11.01 2.03 -28.29
CA PRO A 91 12.08 1.42 -29.10
C PRO A 91 12.50 2.25 -30.32
N LEU A 92 11.65 3.15 -30.81
CA LEU A 92 11.87 3.89 -32.05
C LEU A 92 12.60 5.23 -31.82
N LEU A 93 12.76 5.64 -30.56
CA LEU A 93 13.52 6.84 -30.20
C LEU A 93 15.03 6.53 -30.36
N LYS A 94 15.67 7.20 -31.30
CA LYS A 94 17.13 7.13 -31.50
C LYS A 94 17.83 7.94 -30.40
N ASN A 95 18.87 7.37 -29.79
CA ASN A 95 19.72 8.13 -28.87
C ASN A 95 20.42 9.26 -29.67
N PRO A 96 20.21 10.54 -29.33
CA PRO A 96 20.75 11.66 -30.10
C PRO A 96 22.28 11.76 -30.05
N GLN A 97 22.96 11.09 -29.11
CA GLN A 97 24.42 11.12 -29.03
C GLN A 97 25.14 10.00 -29.80
N THR A 98 24.51 8.83 -29.98
CA THR A 98 25.17 7.67 -30.58
C THR A 98 24.56 7.23 -31.91
N GLY A 99 23.39 7.78 -32.30
CA GLY A 99 22.70 7.41 -33.53
C GLY A 99 22.17 5.97 -33.57
N GLN A 100 22.39 5.19 -32.51
CA GLN A 100 21.86 3.86 -32.36
C GLN A 100 20.36 3.93 -31.98
N MET A 101 19.56 3.09 -32.64
CA MET A 101 18.18 2.85 -32.22
C MET A 101 18.21 2.20 -30.84
N LEU A 102 17.30 2.59 -29.94
CA LEU A 102 17.08 1.88 -28.68
C LEU A 102 16.77 0.42 -29.00
N ASN A 103 17.77 -0.45 -28.87
CA ASN A 103 17.64 -1.86 -29.12
C ASN A 103 16.84 -2.49 -27.97
N LEU A 104 15.51 -2.50 -28.05
CA LEU A 104 14.65 -3.24 -27.12
C LEU A 104 14.69 -4.76 -27.34
N ASN A 105 15.44 -5.25 -28.35
CA ASN A 105 15.79 -6.66 -28.47
C ASN A 105 17.09 -6.99 -27.71
N ALA A 106 17.78 -6.00 -27.12
CA ALA A 106 18.61 -6.31 -25.96
C ALA A 106 17.64 -6.77 -24.86
N PRO A 107 17.92 -7.85 -24.12
CA PRO A 107 17.09 -8.25 -22.99
C PRO A 107 16.83 -7.00 -22.17
N THR A 108 15.56 -6.57 -22.09
CA THR A 108 15.16 -5.42 -21.31
C THR A 108 15.81 -5.63 -19.95
N PRO A 109 16.73 -4.75 -19.51
CA PRO A 109 17.33 -4.93 -18.20
C PRO A 109 16.17 -5.02 -17.22
N GLU A 110 16.10 -6.11 -16.47
CA GLU A 110 15.05 -6.30 -15.47
C GLU A 110 15.15 -5.11 -14.50
N VAL A 111 14.27 -4.13 -14.70
CA VAL A 111 14.23 -2.92 -13.87
C VAL A 111 13.74 -3.30 -12.46
N LEU A 112 12.94 -4.36 -12.40
CA LEU A 112 12.40 -5.02 -11.22
C LEU A 112 12.88 -6.48 -11.23
N ASP A 113 14.05 -6.71 -10.64
CA ASP A 113 14.50 -8.06 -10.37
C ASP A 113 13.96 -8.49 -9.01
N MET A 114 13.03 -9.43 -9.06
CA MET A 114 12.30 -9.98 -7.92
C MET A 114 12.90 -11.29 -7.41
N SER A 115 14.01 -11.74 -8.01
CA SER A 115 14.72 -12.95 -7.57
C SER A 115 15.30 -12.77 -6.16
N LEU A 116 15.41 -13.87 -5.42
CA LEU A 116 16.01 -13.88 -4.11
C LEU A 116 17.52 -13.69 -4.24
N LYS A 117 18.05 -12.59 -3.70
CA LYS A 117 19.48 -12.29 -3.66
C LYS A 117 19.90 -12.03 -2.23
N ILE A 118 20.95 -12.72 -1.80
CA ILE A 118 21.51 -12.55 -0.46
C ILE A 118 23.00 -12.28 -0.61
N SER A 119 23.43 -11.11 -0.15
CA SER A 119 24.85 -10.72 -0.11
C SER A 119 25.37 -10.78 1.31
N ARG A 120 26.43 -11.56 1.55
CA ARG A 120 27.01 -11.70 2.89
C ARG A 120 27.96 -10.55 3.19
N LEU A 121 27.74 -9.88 4.32
CA LEU A 121 28.64 -8.87 4.88
C LEU A 121 29.50 -9.47 6.00
N GLY A 122 30.37 -8.64 6.58
CA GLY A 122 31.10 -9.00 7.79
C GLY A 122 30.17 -9.25 8.99
N ASN A 123 30.74 -9.75 10.08
CA ASN A 123 30.00 -9.96 11.34
C ASN A 123 29.52 -8.61 11.89
N GLU A 124 28.32 -8.59 12.48
CA GLU A 124 27.71 -7.40 13.10
C GLU A 124 27.69 -6.15 12.19
N ALA A 125 27.61 -6.35 10.88
CA ALA A 125 27.72 -5.28 9.87
C ALA A 125 26.54 -4.30 9.87
N PHE A 126 25.45 -4.60 10.58
CA PHE A 126 24.34 -3.66 10.79
C PHE A 126 24.47 -2.90 12.12
N GLY A 127 25.54 -3.09 12.89
CA GLY A 127 25.68 -2.56 14.24
C GLY A 127 24.67 -3.16 15.22
N SER A 128 24.52 -2.54 16.40
CA SER A 128 23.56 -2.96 17.43
C SER A 128 22.13 -3.00 16.91
N LEU A 129 21.45 -4.14 17.03
CA LEU A 129 20.05 -4.34 16.61
C LEU A 129 19.03 -3.80 17.63
N VAL A 130 19.50 -3.48 18.84
CA VAL A 130 18.70 -2.84 19.90
C VAL A 130 18.28 -1.43 19.45
N ASN A 131 16.99 -1.10 19.56
CA ASN A 131 16.51 0.25 19.28
C ASN A 131 17.13 1.26 20.26
N GLN A 132 17.62 2.39 19.76
CA GLN A 132 18.16 3.45 20.62
C GLN A 132 17.08 3.92 21.61
N THR A 133 17.40 3.90 22.90
CA THR A 133 16.50 4.38 23.95
C THR A 133 16.24 5.88 23.79
N VAL A 134 15.07 6.35 24.24
CA VAL A 134 14.69 7.79 24.23
C VAL A 134 15.77 8.67 24.87
N ASP A 135 16.53 8.16 25.84
CA ASP A 135 17.66 8.86 26.48
C ASP A 135 18.85 9.16 25.54
N GLN A 136 19.04 8.39 24.46
CA GLN A 136 20.08 8.65 23.46
C GLN A 136 19.65 9.69 22.42
N LEU A 137 18.34 9.84 22.19
CA LEU A 137 17.77 10.91 21.36
C LEU A 137 17.75 12.26 22.10
N ALA A 138 17.70 12.26 23.44
CA ALA A 138 17.77 13.46 24.27
C ALA A 138 19.17 14.12 24.33
N ALA A 139 20.21 13.44 23.86
CA ALA A 139 21.59 13.97 23.84
C ALA A 139 21.95 14.70 22.52
N ALA A 140 21.04 14.75 21.54
CA ALA A 140 21.19 15.58 20.34
C ALA A 140 20.79 17.03 20.66
N PRO A 141 21.53 18.06 20.20
CA PRO A 141 21.24 19.45 20.56
C PRO A 141 19.82 19.84 20.17
N GLN A 142 19.09 20.38 21.14
CA GLN A 142 17.76 20.96 20.98
C GLN A 142 17.75 22.00 19.86
N ALA A 143 17.31 21.59 18.68
CA ALA A 143 16.80 22.46 17.64
C ALA A 143 15.53 21.80 17.12
N MET A 144 14.46 22.58 17.02
CA MET A 144 13.09 22.20 16.63
C MET A 144 12.19 21.74 17.79
N ALA A 145 11.99 22.66 18.74
CA ALA A 145 10.67 22.84 19.32
C ALA A 145 9.80 23.61 18.31
N ASP A 146 9.14 22.89 17.40
CA ASP A 146 7.95 23.38 16.71
C ASP A 146 7.04 22.22 16.30
N GLY A 147 6.09 21.91 17.18
CA GLY A 147 4.69 21.69 16.81
C GLY A 147 4.30 20.66 15.74
N THR A 148 5.12 19.65 15.43
CA THR A 148 4.71 18.54 14.56
C THR A 148 4.79 17.23 15.31
N GLU A 149 3.61 16.69 15.59
CA GLU A 149 3.40 15.36 16.14
C GLU A 149 4.20 14.34 15.33
N ALA A 150 5.13 13.65 16.01
CA ALA A 150 5.73 12.43 15.50
C ALA A 150 4.62 11.37 15.42
N THR A 151 3.84 11.41 14.36
CA THR A 151 2.96 10.31 13.99
C THR A 151 3.85 9.10 13.76
N ASN A 152 3.65 8.05 14.55
CA ASN A 152 4.07 6.70 14.19
C ASN A 152 3.57 6.45 12.76
N GLU A 153 4.47 6.55 11.78
CA GLU A 153 4.22 6.13 10.41
C GLU A 153 4.07 4.61 10.41
N ARG A 154 2.87 4.15 10.80
CA ARG A 154 2.29 2.98 10.14
C ARG A 154 2.33 3.32 8.67
N SER A 155 3.09 2.55 7.89
CA SER A 155 2.88 2.43 6.45
C SER A 155 1.41 2.04 6.25
N GLN A 156 0.55 3.04 6.10
CA GLN A 156 -0.76 2.91 5.50
C GLN A 156 -0.50 2.72 4.01
N SER A 157 -0.01 1.53 3.66
CA SER A 157 -0.12 1.00 2.31
C SER A 157 -1.61 0.81 2.05
N GLY A 158 -2.17 1.74 1.29
CA GLY A 158 -3.57 1.80 0.93
C GLY A 158 -4.08 0.51 0.30
N GLY A 159 -5.09 -0.06 0.95
CA GLY A 159 -5.96 -1.11 0.48
C GLY A 159 -7.24 -1.05 1.30
N GLY A 160 -8.17 -0.18 0.88
CA GLY A 160 -9.46 -0.01 1.54
C GLY A 160 -10.24 -1.33 1.57
N THR A 161 -10.25 -1.96 2.72
CA THR A 161 -11.35 -2.80 3.17
C THR A 161 -12.18 -1.95 4.13
N PRO A 162 -13.52 -1.99 4.11
CA PRO A 162 -14.27 -1.56 5.27
C PRO A 162 -13.76 -2.41 6.43
N ALA A 163 -13.26 -1.75 7.47
CA ALA A 163 -12.92 -2.39 8.72
C ALA A 163 -14.08 -3.33 9.09
N ALA A 164 -13.80 -4.63 9.16
CA ALA A 164 -14.55 -5.46 10.08
C ALA A 164 -14.47 -4.73 11.44
N PRO A 165 -15.56 -4.65 12.23
CA PRO A 165 -15.53 -3.97 13.51
C PRO A 165 -14.53 -4.69 14.42
N VAL A 166 -13.29 -4.21 14.41
CA VAL A 166 -12.40 -4.32 15.54
C VAL A 166 -13.14 -3.57 16.64
N PRO A 167 -13.43 -4.19 17.80
CA PRO A 167 -14.00 -3.44 18.91
C PRO A 167 -13.11 -2.22 19.15
N MET A 168 -13.74 -1.04 19.08
CA MET A 168 -13.10 0.26 19.24
C MET A 168 -12.25 0.28 20.51
N GLY A 169 -10.95 0.06 20.36
CA GLY A 169 -9.95 0.49 21.31
C GLY A 169 -9.80 2.00 21.18
N PHE A 170 -10.23 2.72 22.21
CA PHE A 170 -10.07 4.17 22.35
C PHE A 170 -8.59 4.56 22.25
N GLY A 171 -8.13 4.91 21.05
CA GLY A 171 -6.91 5.66 20.81
C GLY A 171 -7.19 7.15 20.97
N GLY A 172 -7.09 7.64 22.21
CA GLY A 172 -7.23 9.06 22.53
C GLY A 172 -6.06 9.87 21.96
N GLY A 173 -6.36 10.63 20.91
CA GLY A 173 -5.43 11.57 20.28
C GLY A 173 -6.22 12.71 19.64
N ALA A 174 -7.06 13.37 20.44
CA ALA A 174 -7.65 14.64 20.07
C ALA A 174 -7.37 15.61 21.22
N GLY A 175 -6.56 16.62 20.96
CA GLY A 175 -6.39 17.77 21.85
C GLY A 175 -7.73 18.48 22.01
N VAL A 176 -8.49 18.06 23.02
CA VAL A 176 -9.64 18.81 23.52
C VAL A 176 -9.07 19.77 24.56
N THR A 177 -8.69 20.96 24.12
CA THR A 177 -8.40 22.06 25.03
C THR A 177 -9.69 22.40 25.79
N GLY A 178 -9.71 22.10 27.09
CA GLY A 178 -10.67 22.71 28.02
C GLY A 178 -11.95 21.94 28.34
N VAL A 179 -11.92 20.61 28.46
CA VAL A 179 -12.97 19.89 29.20
C VAL A 179 -12.36 19.35 30.49
N SER A 180 -12.88 19.83 31.63
CA SER A 180 -12.54 19.28 32.95
C SER A 180 -12.80 17.78 32.96
N ILE A 181 -11.73 17.00 33.11
CA ILE A 181 -11.78 15.55 33.16
C ILE A 181 -12.44 15.19 34.49
N ASP A 182 -13.75 15.03 34.47
CA ASP A 182 -14.50 14.52 35.61
C ASP A 182 -14.00 13.08 35.86
N ALA A 183 -13.62 12.79 37.11
CA ALA A 183 -12.87 11.62 37.53
C ALA A 183 -13.72 10.33 37.53
N LYS A 184 -14.21 9.94 36.35
CA LYS A 184 -14.93 8.67 36.12
C LYS A 184 -14.43 8.02 34.84
N MET A 185 -13.19 7.55 34.85
CA MET A 185 -12.86 6.42 33.97
C MET A 185 -13.59 5.19 34.52
N ILE A 186 -14.43 4.58 33.67
CA ILE A 186 -15.07 3.31 33.98
C ILE A 186 -13.95 2.25 34.01
N ALA A 187 -13.48 1.90 35.21
CA ALA A 187 -12.66 0.71 35.38
C ALA A 187 -13.48 -0.50 34.90
N PRO A 188 -12.90 -1.46 34.15
CA PRO A 188 -13.59 -2.69 33.79
C PRO A 188 -14.19 -3.33 35.04
N ALA A 189 -15.48 -3.64 35.01
CA ALA A 189 -16.20 -4.18 36.16
C ALA A 189 -15.70 -5.56 36.61
N GLU A 190 -14.90 -6.22 35.76
CA GLU A 190 -14.19 -7.47 36.05
C GLU A 190 -12.69 -7.17 36.07
N GLY A 191 -12.01 -7.53 37.17
CA GLY A 191 -10.61 -7.20 37.42
C GLY A 191 -9.67 -7.61 36.28
N PHE A 192 -8.49 -6.98 36.24
CA PHE A 192 -7.49 -7.21 35.21
C PHE A 192 -7.11 -8.69 35.13
N VAL A 193 -7.08 -9.26 33.92
CA VAL A 193 -6.61 -10.62 33.67
C VAL A 193 -5.15 -10.56 33.24
N THR A 194 -4.29 -11.29 33.92
CA THR A 194 -2.87 -11.44 33.59
C THR A 194 -2.60 -12.85 33.11
N TYR A 195 -1.86 -12.99 32.01
CA TYR A 195 -1.52 -14.30 31.46
C TYR A 195 -0.14 -14.72 31.95
N LYS A 196 -0.08 -15.92 32.52
CA LYS A 196 1.17 -16.58 32.88
C LYS A 196 1.46 -17.67 31.86
N TYR A 197 2.54 -17.53 31.11
CA TYR A 197 2.94 -18.54 30.13
C TYR A 197 3.74 -19.64 30.81
N VAL A 198 3.45 -20.89 30.47
CA VAL A 198 4.10 -22.08 31.02
C VAL A 198 4.54 -22.98 29.88
N TYR A 199 5.83 -23.28 29.81
CA TYR A 199 6.38 -24.17 28.79
C TYR A 199 6.09 -25.65 29.12
N ALA A 200 5.58 -26.39 28.14
CA ALA A 200 5.29 -27.82 28.25
C ALA A 200 5.72 -28.60 26.98
N GLY A 201 6.65 -28.05 26.20
CA GLY A 201 7.21 -28.71 25.02
C GLY A 201 8.40 -29.62 25.34
N ASP A 202 9.07 -30.07 24.29
CA ASP A 202 10.26 -30.92 24.35
C ASP A 202 11.50 -30.15 24.88
N GLU A 203 12.59 -30.85 25.17
CA GLU A 203 13.84 -30.21 25.58
C GLU A 203 14.42 -29.32 24.47
N LEU A 204 14.86 -28.10 24.82
CA LEU A 204 15.45 -27.15 23.87
C LEU A 204 16.96 -27.36 23.75
N THR A 205 17.42 -27.74 22.56
CA THR A 205 18.84 -27.81 22.18
C THR A 205 19.23 -26.61 21.33
N LEU A 206 20.21 -25.81 21.80
CA LEU A 206 20.67 -24.58 21.16
C LEU A 206 22.20 -24.60 20.99
N ASP A 207 22.66 -25.25 19.92
CA ASP A 207 24.09 -25.50 19.69
C ASP A 207 24.78 -24.44 18.81
N GLU A 208 24.00 -23.57 18.17
CA GLU A 208 24.53 -22.53 17.30
C GLU A 208 24.94 -21.29 18.11
N SER A 209 26.24 -20.99 18.14
CA SER A 209 26.76 -19.78 18.82
C SER A 209 26.49 -18.49 18.04
N THR A 210 26.19 -18.58 16.75
CA THR A 210 25.91 -17.42 15.89
C THR A 210 24.74 -17.69 14.97
N VAL A 211 23.95 -16.65 14.71
CA VAL A 211 22.82 -16.69 13.77
C VAL A 211 22.95 -15.57 12.74
N ASP A 212 22.46 -15.81 11.52
CA ASP A 212 22.48 -14.82 10.45
C ASP A 212 21.20 -13.95 10.51
N VAL A 213 21.39 -12.63 10.54
CA VAL A 213 20.33 -11.63 10.40
C VAL A 213 20.33 -11.11 8.98
N PHE A 214 19.15 -10.90 8.41
CA PHE A 214 19.01 -10.40 7.05
C PHE A 214 18.42 -8.99 7.06
N LYS A 215 19.09 -8.05 6.40
CA LYS A 215 18.56 -6.71 6.16
C LYS A 215 18.04 -6.61 4.73
N ARG A 216 16.78 -6.21 4.57
CA ARG A 216 16.23 -5.97 3.23
C ARG A 216 16.83 -4.71 2.61
N VAL A 217 17.32 -4.85 1.39
CA VAL A 217 17.81 -3.74 0.56
C VAL A 217 16.63 -3.23 -0.26
N LYS A 218 16.08 -2.09 0.17
CA LYS A 218 14.93 -1.45 -0.49
C LYS A 218 15.33 -0.79 -1.81
N GLY A 219 14.32 -0.58 -2.65
CA GLY A 219 14.44 0.16 -3.89
C GLY A 219 14.70 -0.70 -5.12
N LEU A 220 14.68 -0.06 -6.29
CA LEU A 220 14.91 -0.73 -7.56
C LEU A 220 16.40 -0.84 -7.87
N ASN A 221 16.85 -2.05 -8.22
CA ASN A 221 18.25 -2.35 -8.50
C ASN A 221 18.86 -1.45 -9.62
N ASN A 222 18.02 -0.85 -10.47
CA ASN A 222 18.41 -0.02 -11.61
C ASN A 222 17.79 1.40 -11.57
N GLN A 223 17.80 2.07 -10.41
CA GLN A 223 17.24 3.42 -10.26
C GLN A 223 17.89 4.45 -11.21
N SER A 224 19.18 4.27 -11.55
CA SER A 224 19.88 5.08 -12.56
C SER A 224 19.24 4.97 -13.96
N SER A 225 18.76 3.78 -14.34
CA SER A 225 18.05 3.56 -15.60
C SER A 225 16.68 4.24 -15.60
N LEU A 226 15.95 4.23 -14.48
CA LEU A 226 14.69 4.97 -14.35
C LEU A 226 14.90 6.49 -14.37
N ASN A 227 15.94 6.98 -13.71
CA ASN A 227 16.27 8.40 -13.72
C ASN A 227 16.65 8.87 -15.14
N SER A 228 17.25 7.99 -15.96
CA SER A 228 17.52 8.28 -17.37
C SER A 228 16.23 8.43 -18.20
N LEU A 229 15.17 7.67 -17.88
CA LEU A 229 13.86 7.85 -18.51
C LEU A 229 13.24 9.21 -18.17
N LEU A 230 13.38 9.66 -16.91
CA LEU A 230 12.89 10.98 -16.48
C LEU A 230 13.62 12.13 -17.17
N SER A 231 14.94 11.99 -17.38
CA SER A 231 15.75 13.02 -18.04
C SER A 231 15.34 13.31 -19.49
N GLY A 232 14.74 12.33 -20.16
CA GLY A 232 14.21 12.46 -21.53
C GLY A 232 12.73 12.84 -21.59
N PHE A 233 12.03 12.94 -20.46
CA PHE A 233 10.58 13.14 -20.43
C PHE A 233 10.22 14.64 -20.47
N ASN A 234 9.87 15.12 -21.65
CA ASN A 234 9.33 16.46 -21.85
C ASN A 234 7.86 16.38 -22.25
N LEU A 235 6.97 16.77 -21.32
CA LEU A 235 5.52 16.72 -21.51
C LEU A 235 4.99 17.93 -22.32
N GLY A 236 5.87 18.81 -22.81
CA GLY A 236 5.53 20.07 -23.47
C GLY A 236 5.07 21.16 -22.50
N LEU A 237 4.23 20.80 -21.52
CA LEU A 237 3.82 21.68 -20.42
C LEU A 237 4.88 21.74 -19.30
N LEU A 238 5.66 20.67 -19.15
CA LEU A 238 6.66 20.52 -18.11
C LEU A 238 7.82 19.67 -18.63
N ASN A 239 9.03 20.19 -18.51
CA ASN A 239 10.24 19.43 -18.77
C ASN A 239 10.70 18.78 -17.46
N LEU A 240 10.50 17.46 -17.31
CA LEU A 240 10.97 16.76 -16.11
C LEU A 240 12.51 16.68 -16.06
N GLY A 241 13.16 16.72 -17.22
CA GLY A 241 14.62 16.73 -17.33
C GLY A 241 15.29 18.02 -16.86
N SER A 242 14.55 19.12 -16.67
CA SER A 242 15.12 20.33 -16.06
C SER A 242 15.27 20.25 -14.54
N PHE A 243 14.70 19.23 -13.90
CA PHE A 243 14.80 19.00 -12.46
C PHE A 243 15.97 18.05 -12.17
N GLY A 244 17.00 18.57 -11.48
CA GLY A 244 18.17 17.77 -11.08
C GLY A 244 17.81 16.74 -10.02
N GLN A 245 18.39 15.53 -10.14
CA GLN A 245 18.25 14.43 -9.18
C GLN A 245 16.81 13.92 -8.98
N SER A 246 15.96 14.07 -10.01
CA SER A 246 14.60 13.52 -9.98
C SER A 246 14.60 12.00 -9.88
N THR A 247 13.78 11.46 -8.99
CA THR A 247 13.51 10.03 -8.85
C THR A 247 12.05 9.74 -9.10
N ILE A 248 11.75 8.56 -9.65
CA ILE A 248 10.39 8.04 -9.64
C ILE A 248 10.15 7.44 -8.26
N ASP A 249 9.11 7.91 -7.58
CA ASP A 249 8.69 7.39 -6.29
C ASP A 249 7.56 6.37 -6.44
N ASN A 250 6.40 6.79 -6.97
CA ASN A 250 5.24 5.94 -7.18
C ASN A 250 4.74 5.97 -8.63
N ILE A 251 4.41 4.80 -9.19
CA ILE A 251 3.73 4.64 -10.48
C ILE A 251 2.40 3.93 -10.24
N THR A 252 1.31 4.51 -10.72
CA THR A 252 -0.01 3.87 -10.71
C THR A 252 -0.47 3.56 -12.13
N VAL A 253 -0.83 2.29 -12.39
CA VAL A 253 -1.44 1.82 -13.63
C VAL A 253 -2.86 1.35 -13.32
N THR A 254 -3.83 1.69 -14.16
CA THR A 254 -5.23 1.34 -13.92
C THR A 254 -5.85 0.73 -15.17
N GLU A 255 -6.51 -0.42 -15.01
CA GLU A 255 -7.28 -1.07 -16.06
C GLU A 255 -8.73 -0.61 -16.03
N SER A 256 -9.27 -0.28 -17.21
CA SER A 256 -10.64 0.23 -17.39
C SER A 256 -11.67 -0.86 -17.75
N GLY A 257 -11.22 -2.10 -17.98
CA GLY A 257 -12.10 -3.24 -18.24
C GLY A 257 -12.88 -3.68 -17.01
N ARG A 258 -13.97 -4.44 -17.20
CA ARG A 258 -14.72 -5.05 -16.09
C ARG A 258 -13.78 -5.94 -15.26
N TYR A 259 -13.84 -5.80 -13.93
CA TYR A 259 -12.87 -6.40 -12.99
C TYR A 259 -11.43 -5.92 -13.20
N GLY A 260 -11.24 -4.68 -13.65
CA GLY A 260 -9.91 -4.11 -13.84
C GLY A 260 -9.15 -3.93 -12.53
N TYR A 261 -7.83 -3.91 -12.61
CA TYR A 261 -6.96 -3.66 -11.47
C TYR A 261 -6.39 -2.24 -11.44
N MET A 262 -6.03 -1.81 -10.24
CA MET A 262 -5.16 -0.66 -9.98
C MET A 262 -3.85 -1.21 -9.42
N ILE A 263 -2.77 -1.03 -10.16
CA ILE A 263 -1.43 -1.51 -9.84
C ILE A 263 -0.61 -0.31 -9.38
N ASN A 264 -0.08 -0.35 -8.16
CA ASN A 264 0.81 0.66 -7.62
C ASN A 264 2.21 0.08 -7.44
N ILE A 265 3.22 0.79 -7.93
CA ILE A 265 4.63 0.43 -7.82
C ILE A 265 5.33 1.55 -7.05
N GLN A 266 5.80 1.24 -5.84
CA GLN A 266 6.63 2.11 -5.02
C GLN A 266 8.10 1.77 -5.27
N ALA A 267 8.77 2.59 -6.06
CA ALA A 267 10.13 2.36 -6.54
C ALA A 267 11.18 2.56 -5.45
N ASN A 268 10.92 3.39 -4.44
CA ASN A 268 11.80 3.60 -3.29
C ASN A 268 11.81 2.38 -2.34
N GLU A 269 10.65 1.75 -2.15
CA GLU A 269 10.45 0.58 -1.29
C GLU A 269 10.62 -0.74 -2.05
N GLY A 270 10.68 -0.70 -3.39
CA GLY A 270 10.73 -1.91 -4.22
C GLY A 270 9.48 -2.78 -4.04
N PHE A 271 8.32 -2.14 -3.88
CA PHE A 271 7.06 -2.79 -3.53
C PHE A 271 6.01 -2.59 -4.63
N ILE A 272 5.28 -3.65 -4.94
CA ILE A 272 4.15 -3.65 -5.87
C ILE A 272 2.89 -4.08 -5.12
N SER A 273 1.80 -3.34 -5.32
CA SER A 273 0.46 -3.77 -4.92
C SER A 273 -0.48 -3.74 -6.11
N ILE A 274 -1.40 -4.70 -6.14
CA ILE A 274 -2.48 -4.79 -7.11
C ILE A 274 -3.77 -4.77 -6.30
N ASN A 275 -4.66 -3.85 -6.62
CA ASN A 275 -5.94 -3.70 -5.94
C ASN A 275 -7.07 -3.73 -6.97
N LYS A 276 -8.29 -4.02 -6.51
CA LYS A 276 -9.48 -3.81 -7.35
C LYS A 276 -9.52 -2.36 -7.80
N ASN A 277 -9.78 -2.13 -9.07
CA ASN A 277 -10.28 -0.84 -9.50
C ASN A 277 -11.78 -0.77 -9.19
N TRP A 278 -12.15 -0.18 -8.06
CA TRP A 278 -13.55 -0.09 -7.60
C TRP A 278 -14.51 0.53 -8.65
N LEU A 279 -13.99 1.35 -9.58
CA LEU A 279 -14.80 1.92 -10.66
C LEU A 279 -15.27 0.90 -11.70
N THR A 280 -14.61 -0.25 -11.80
CA THR A 280 -14.88 -1.27 -12.83
C THR A 280 -15.27 -2.63 -12.27
N TRP A 281 -15.20 -2.79 -10.95
CA TRP A 281 -15.71 -3.96 -10.24
C TRP A 281 -17.20 -3.78 -9.91
N PRO A 282 -18.01 -4.86 -9.95
CA PRO A 282 -19.39 -4.83 -9.48
C PRO A 282 -19.47 -4.31 -8.05
N GLN A 283 -20.36 -3.35 -7.82
CA GLN A 283 -20.61 -2.79 -6.49
C GLN A 283 -21.86 -3.45 -5.90
N VAL A 284 -21.76 -3.89 -4.65
CA VAL A 284 -22.93 -4.36 -3.90
C VAL A 284 -23.64 -3.14 -3.34
N THR A 285 -24.69 -2.67 -4.02
CA THR A 285 -25.51 -1.56 -3.52
C THR A 285 -26.66 -2.12 -2.68
N CYS A 286 -26.61 -1.86 -1.38
CA CYS A 286 -27.71 -2.12 -0.46
C CYS A 286 -28.73 -0.97 -0.56
N THR A 287 -29.71 -1.10 -1.44
CA THR A 287 -30.78 -0.09 -1.63
C THR A 287 -32.16 -0.56 -1.15
N ASP A 288 -32.29 -1.83 -0.77
CA ASP A 288 -33.54 -2.45 -0.29
C ASP A 288 -33.46 -2.64 1.24
N PRO A 289 -34.56 -2.47 2.01
CA PRO A 289 -34.60 -2.79 3.43
C PRO A 289 -34.12 -4.21 3.81
N ASN A 290 -34.14 -5.18 2.87
CA ASN A 290 -33.76 -6.57 3.09
C ASN A 290 -32.31 -6.92 2.68
N CYS A 291 -31.33 -6.09 3.05
CA CYS A 291 -29.92 -6.34 2.74
C CYS A 291 -29.27 -7.52 3.47
N GLU A 292 -29.96 -8.12 4.45
CA GLU A 292 -29.51 -9.36 5.11
C GLU A 292 -29.29 -10.51 4.11
N ASN A 293 -30.02 -10.54 2.98
CA ASN A 293 -29.83 -11.55 1.94
C ASN A 293 -28.52 -11.37 1.16
N LEU A 294 -27.89 -10.21 1.23
CA LEU A 294 -26.60 -9.92 0.60
C LEU A 294 -25.42 -10.23 1.54
N ARG A 295 -25.67 -10.68 2.77
CA ARG A 295 -24.62 -11.03 3.71
C ARG A 295 -23.91 -12.31 3.28
N ILE A 296 -22.57 -12.32 3.31
CA ILE A 296 -21.78 -13.53 3.10
C ILE A 296 -22.09 -14.53 4.20
N ARG A 297 -22.30 -15.77 3.80
CA ARG A 297 -22.45 -16.93 4.68
C ARG A 297 -21.21 -17.80 4.60
N GLU A 298 -21.02 -18.64 5.61
CA GLU A 298 -19.95 -19.65 5.63
C GLU A 298 -19.93 -20.47 4.33
N SER A 299 -21.11 -20.86 3.83
CA SER A 299 -21.27 -21.65 2.59
C SER A 299 -20.87 -20.91 1.31
N ASP A 300 -20.77 -19.58 1.34
CA ASP A 300 -20.36 -18.79 0.18
C ASP A 300 -18.83 -18.77 0.03
N ILE A 301 -18.10 -19.00 1.13
CA ILE A 301 -16.64 -19.03 1.14
C ILE A 301 -16.17 -20.32 0.43
N PRO A 302 -15.38 -20.21 -0.66
CA PRO A 302 -14.85 -21.39 -1.34
C PRO A 302 -13.93 -22.23 -0.43
N ALA A 303 -13.84 -23.52 -0.74
CA ALA A 303 -12.89 -24.42 -0.08
C ALA A 303 -11.43 -23.99 -0.34
N ASP A 304 -10.53 -24.41 0.55
CA ASP A 304 -9.13 -23.94 0.56
C ASP A 304 -8.37 -24.30 -0.73
N ASP A 305 -8.63 -25.47 -1.30
CA ASP A 305 -8.05 -25.91 -2.57
C ASP A 305 -8.51 -25.03 -3.75
N VAL A 306 -9.77 -24.61 -3.75
CA VAL A 306 -10.33 -23.68 -4.74
C VAL A 306 -9.70 -22.30 -4.60
N LEU A 307 -9.53 -21.81 -3.37
CA LEU A 307 -8.88 -20.51 -3.10
C LEU A 307 -7.42 -20.52 -3.57
N ILE A 308 -6.66 -21.54 -3.19
CA ILE A 308 -5.26 -21.71 -3.62
C ILE A 308 -5.16 -21.81 -5.14
N LYS A 309 -6.09 -22.51 -5.79
CA LYS A 309 -6.14 -22.59 -7.26
C LYS A 309 -6.35 -21.21 -7.89
N LEU A 310 -7.31 -20.41 -7.39
CA LEU A 310 -7.56 -19.07 -7.90
C LEU A 310 -6.33 -18.16 -7.77
N ALA A 311 -5.61 -18.27 -6.65
CA ALA A 311 -4.36 -17.53 -6.43
C ALA A 311 -3.27 -17.98 -7.42
N ASN A 312 -3.02 -19.29 -7.54
CA ASN A 312 -2.02 -19.84 -8.45
C ASN A 312 -2.30 -19.50 -9.92
N ASP A 313 -3.56 -19.60 -10.35
CA ASP A 313 -3.97 -19.24 -11.71
C ASP A 313 -3.68 -17.76 -12.00
N PHE A 314 -3.90 -16.87 -11.03
CA PHE A 314 -3.61 -15.44 -11.15
C PHE A 314 -2.11 -15.16 -11.25
N ILE A 315 -1.32 -15.74 -10.34
CA ILE A 315 0.14 -15.63 -10.34
C ILE A 315 0.73 -16.10 -11.67
N ALA A 316 0.34 -17.28 -12.14
CA ALA A 316 0.80 -17.86 -13.40
C ALA A 316 0.38 -17.01 -14.61
N LYS A 317 -0.87 -16.54 -14.64
CA LYS A 317 -1.38 -15.69 -15.73
C LYS A 317 -0.59 -14.39 -15.87
N HIS A 318 -0.15 -13.81 -14.76
CA HIS A 318 0.56 -12.53 -14.74
C HIS A 318 2.09 -12.67 -14.67
N ASN A 319 2.61 -13.90 -14.79
CA ASN A 319 4.04 -14.20 -14.73
C ASN A 319 4.72 -13.60 -13.49
N ILE A 320 4.05 -13.67 -12.34
CA ILE A 320 4.58 -13.19 -11.07
C ILE A 320 5.50 -14.29 -10.52
N SER A 321 6.77 -13.93 -10.26
CA SER A 321 7.72 -14.88 -9.69
C SER A 321 7.32 -15.24 -8.25
N LEU A 322 7.37 -16.53 -7.94
CA LEU A 322 7.26 -17.07 -6.58
C LEU A 322 8.62 -17.47 -6.01
N GLU A 323 9.72 -17.10 -6.66
CA GLU A 323 11.06 -17.33 -6.13
C GLU A 323 11.23 -16.65 -4.76
N GLY A 324 11.76 -17.39 -3.79
CA GLY A 324 11.86 -16.93 -2.40
C GLY A 324 10.55 -17.01 -1.61
N TYR A 325 9.49 -17.61 -2.16
CA TYR A 325 8.27 -17.90 -1.41
C TYR A 325 8.00 -19.40 -1.32
N GLY A 326 7.48 -19.83 -0.17
CA GLY A 326 7.09 -21.19 0.13
C GLY A 326 5.71 -21.57 -0.44
N SER A 327 5.21 -22.73 0.01
CA SER A 327 3.90 -23.24 -0.41
C SER A 327 2.75 -22.34 0.05
N PRO A 328 1.70 -22.14 -0.78
CA PRO A 328 0.59 -21.28 -0.42
C PRO A 328 -0.28 -21.85 0.69
N GLU A 329 -0.77 -20.97 1.57
CA GLU A 329 -1.64 -21.29 2.69
C GLU A 329 -2.84 -20.32 2.73
N VAL A 330 -4.03 -20.81 3.08
CA VAL A 330 -5.19 -19.94 3.29
C VAL A 330 -5.12 -19.36 4.69
N GLN A 331 -5.29 -18.03 4.82
CA GLN A 331 -5.37 -17.39 6.13
C GLN A 331 -6.71 -17.72 6.80
N THR A 332 -6.66 -18.36 7.96
CA THR A 332 -7.84 -18.91 8.67
C THR A 332 -8.25 -18.13 9.91
N ASN A 333 -7.70 -16.93 10.14
CA ASN A 333 -8.01 -16.11 11.33
C ASN A 333 -9.52 -15.87 11.53
N TRP A 334 -10.30 -15.74 10.45
CA TRP A 334 -11.75 -15.62 10.50
C TRP A 334 -12.44 -16.89 11.03
N ARG A 335 -11.89 -18.09 10.78
CA ARG A 335 -12.44 -19.36 11.29
C ARG A 335 -12.33 -19.41 12.80
N LEU A 336 -11.17 -19.00 13.33
CA LEU A 336 -10.95 -18.92 14.78
C LEU A 336 -11.92 -17.92 15.43
N ALA A 337 -12.07 -16.73 14.85
CA ALA A 337 -13.01 -15.73 15.34
C ALA A 337 -14.47 -16.22 15.27
N TYR A 338 -14.84 -16.91 14.18
CA TYR A 338 -16.16 -17.51 14.04
C TYR A 338 -16.41 -18.56 15.12
N GLU A 339 -15.47 -19.48 15.35
CA GLU A 339 -15.54 -20.53 16.38
C GLU A 339 -15.71 -19.96 17.80
N GLN A 340 -15.05 -18.84 18.11
CA GLN A 340 -15.14 -18.16 19.40
C GLN A 340 -16.42 -17.34 19.59
N THR A 341 -17.11 -16.98 18.51
CA THR A 341 -18.33 -16.18 18.59
C THR A 341 -19.47 -16.98 19.24
N GLN A 342 -20.07 -16.44 20.30
CA GLN A 342 -21.19 -17.07 21.01
C GLN A 342 -22.44 -17.16 20.13
N ASN A 343 -22.81 -16.05 19.49
CA ASN A 343 -23.96 -16.00 18.58
C ASN A 343 -23.53 -16.13 17.11
N LYS A 344 -23.52 -17.37 16.58
CA LYS A 344 -23.09 -17.65 15.20
C LYS A 344 -23.90 -16.91 14.13
N SER A 345 -25.18 -16.63 14.37
CA SER A 345 -26.01 -15.92 13.39
C SER A 345 -25.64 -14.44 13.22
N GLU A 346 -24.90 -13.88 14.17
CA GLU A 346 -24.44 -12.49 14.13
C GLU A 346 -23.00 -12.34 13.61
N TYR A 347 -22.30 -13.44 13.34
CA TYR A 347 -20.91 -13.39 12.87
C TYR A 347 -20.77 -12.80 11.46
N TRP A 348 -19.92 -11.79 11.31
CA TRP A 348 -19.67 -11.14 10.02
C TRP A 348 -18.53 -11.86 9.27
N PHE A 349 -18.89 -12.67 8.27
CA PHE A 349 -17.91 -13.31 7.41
C PHE A 349 -17.20 -12.28 6.52
N PRO A 350 -15.90 -12.48 6.22
CA PRO A 350 -15.15 -11.55 5.40
C PRO A 350 -15.60 -11.61 3.94
N ASP A 351 -15.68 -10.46 3.27
CA ASP A 351 -15.92 -10.38 1.82
C ASP A 351 -14.69 -10.82 0.99
N THR A 352 -13.52 -10.90 1.63
CA THR A 352 -12.27 -11.35 1.01
C THR A 352 -11.56 -12.38 1.87
N VAL A 353 -11.09 -13.46 1.25
CA VAL A 353 -10.21 -14.45 1.90
C VAL A 353 -8.83 -14.38 1.26
N ASN A 354 -7.79 -14.46 2.10
CA ASN A 354 -6.41 -14.32 1.66
C ASN A 354 -5.72 -15.68 1.53
N VAL A 355 -4.96 -15.84 0.46
CA VAL A 355 -3.95 -16.89 0.29
C VAL A 355 -2.59 -16.23 0.42
N ILE A 356 -1.76 -16.72 1.34
CA ILE A 356 -0.40 -16.24 1.54
C ILE A 356 0.59 -17.23 0.95
N TYR A 357 1.59 -16.73 0.23
CA TYR A 357 2.81 -17.46 -0.12
C TYR A 357 3.89 -16.96 0.86
N PRO A 358 4.25 -17.73 1.90
CA PRO A 358 5.16 -17.27 2.93
C PRO A 358 6.54 -16.93 2.35
N LEU A 359 7.16 -15.85 2.79
CA LEU A 359 8.54 -15.53 2.47
C LEU A 359 9.44 -16.60 3.09
N GLU A 360 10.32 -17.18 2.28
CA GLU A 360 11.27 -18.22 2.69
C GLU A 360 12.70 -17.79 2.38
N ILE A 361 13.55 -17.80 3.41
CA ILE A 361 14.98 -17.52 3.29
C ILE A 361 15.73 -18.68 3.93
N ASN A 362 16.61 -19.32 3.16
CA ASN A 362 17.40 -20.48 3.60
C ASN A 362 16.54 -21.61 4.22
N GLY A 363 15.34 -21.84 3.69
CA GLY A 363 14.41 -22.86 4.20
C GLY A 363 13.64 -22.47 5.46
N GLN A 364 13.81 -21.24 5.96
CA GLN A 364 13.07 -20.71 7.11
C GLN A 364 11.97 -19.76 6.64
N GLN A 365 10.79 -19.88 7.21
CA GLN A 365 9.67 -18.98 6.96
C GLN A 365 9.81 -17.70 7.78
N ALA A 366 9.41 -16.57 7.19
CA ALA A 366 9.34 -15.31 7.91
C ALA A 366 7.94 -15.09 8.51
N TYR A 367 7.92 -14.66 9.77
CA TYR A 367 6.73 -14.29 10.52
C TYR A 367 6.78 -12.82 10.89
N GLU A 368 5.63 -12.25 11.21
CA GLU A 368 5.57 -10.94 11.85
C GLU A 368 6.15 -11.02 13.26
N GLN A 369 6.52 -9.88 13.86
CA GLN A 369 7.16 -9.84 15.18
C GLN A 369 6.33 -10.49 16.31
N TYR A 370 5.01 -10.57 16.16
CA TYR A 370 4.10 -11.25 17.08
C TYR A 370 3.93 -12.74 16.81
N GLY A 371 4.57 -13.27 15.76
CA GLY A 371 4.73 -14.71 15.49
C GLY A 371 3.48 -15.46 15.05
N THR A 372 2.34 -14.79 14.93
CA THR A 372 1.08 -15.43 14.54
C THR A 372 0.90 -15.41 13.02
N ASP A 373 1.08 -14.25 12.40
CA ASP A 373 0.93 -14.11 10.96
C ASP A 373 2.29 -14.27 10.26
N LYS A 374 2.27 -14.90 9.08
CA LYS A 374 3.43 -15.04 8.21
C LYS A 374 3.63 -13.77 7.38
N VAL A 375 4.88 -13.44 7.11
CA VAL A 375 5.26 -12.44 6.11
C VAL A 375 5.35 -13.15 4.77
N GLY A 376 4.82 -12.54 3.72
CA GLY A 376 4.82 -13.15 2.39
C GLY A 376 3.93 -12.40 1.40
N LEU A 377 3.90 -12.91 0.17
CA LEU A 377 3.03 -12.44 -0.90
C LEU A 377 1.59 -12.83 -0.58
N ILE A 378 0.68 -11.86 -0.50
CA ILE A 378 -0.72 -12.10 -0.14
C ILE A 378 -1.59 -11.87 -1.37
N VAL A 379 -2.36 -12.89 -1.75
CA VAL A 379 -3.37 -12.83 -2.80
C VAL A 379 -4.75 -12.82 -2.15
N SER A 380 -5.47 -11.71 -2.28
CA SER A 380 -6.82 -11.56 -1.75
C SER A 380 -7.83 -12.02 -2.79
N ILE A 381 -8.81 -12.82 -2.38
CA ILE A 381 -9.85 -13.38 -3.23
C ILE A 381 -11.20 -12.82 -2.77
N ASP A 382 -11.94 -12.18 -3.67
CA ASP A 382 -13.32 -11.76 -3.44
C ASP A 382 -14.23 -13.00 -3.38
N VAL A 383 -14.94 -13.16 -2.27
CA VAL A 383 -15.80 -14.33 -2.02
C VAL A 383 -17.02 -14.34 -2.96
N ARG A 384 -17.59 -13.17 -3.25
CA ARG A 384 -18.81 -13.02 -4.06
C ARG A 384 -18.54 -13.33 -5.52
N GLU A 385 -17.48 -12.72 -6.04
CA GLU A 385 -17.10 -12.79 -7.44
C GLU A 385 -16.23 -14.01 -7.75
N LYS A 386 -15.68 -14.66 -6.72
CA LYS A 386 -14.75 -15.81 -6.82
C LYS A 386 -13.56 -15.47 -7.75
N LYS A 387 -13.01 -14.28 -7.54
CA LYS A 387 -11.92 -13.69 -8.34
C LYS A 387 -10.87 -13.09 -7.42
N VAL A 388 -9.61 -13.11 -7.87
CA VAL A 388 -8.55 -12.37 -7.19
C VAL A 388 -8.89 -10.89 -7.18
N ALA A 389 -9.07 -10.36 -5.98
CA ALA A 389 -9.34 -8.97 -5.66
C ALA A 389 -8.07 -8.12 -5.76
N GLY A 390 -6.94 -8.69 -5.39
CA GLY A 390 -5.72 -7.97 -5.27
C GLY A 390 -4.57 -8.84 -4.81
N LEU A 391 -3.41 -8.22 -4.78
CA LEU A 391 -2.15 -8.81 -4.40
C LEU A 391 -1.33 -7.75 -3.67
N SER A 392 -0.75 -8.10 -2.53
CA SER A 392 0.04 -7.20 -1.70
C SER A 392 1.32 -7.89 -1.24
N ASN A 393 2.28 -7.10 -0.76
CA ASN A 393 3.60 -7.59 -0.33
C ASN A 393 4.41 -8.27 -1.45
N LEU A 394 4.20 -7.86 -2.69
CA LEU A 394 5.11 -8.21 -3.77
C LEU A 394 6.32 -7.28 -3.71
N THR A 395 7.36 -7.73 -3.02
CA THR A 395 8.57 -6.96 -2.73
C THR A 395 9.78 -7.51 -3.45
N ASN A 396 10.74 -6.63 -3.77
CA ASN A 396 12.08 -7.07 -4.16
C ASN A 396 12.70 -7.94 -3.06
N GLN A 397 13.23 -9.10 -3.43
CA GLN A 397 13.80 -10.07 -2.49
C GLN A 397 15.33 -9.93 -2.40
N ASN A 398 15.81 -8.70 -2.23
CA ASN A 398 17.23 -8.38 -2.11
C ASN A 398 17.60 -8.16 -0.63
N TYR A 399 18.56 -8.93 -0.13
CA TYR A 399 18.99 -8.93 1.27
C TYR A 399 20.51 -8.83 1.40
N GLN A 400 20.94 -8.19 2.48
CA GLN A 400 22.27 -8.32 3.04
C GLN A 400 22.18 -9.24 4.26
N SER A 401 23.11 -10.18 4.44
CA SER A 401 23.21 -11.00 5.65
C SER A 401 24.43 -10.64 6.48
N SER A 402 24.31 -10.76 7.80
CA SER A 402 25.41 -10.57 8.75
C SER A 402 25.21 -11.44 9.97
N SER A 403 26.29 -12.05 10.48
CA SER A 403 26.22 -12.95 11.64
C SER A 403 26.26 -12.17 12.96
N TYR A 404 25.44 -12.59 13.92
CA TYR A 404 25.33 -12.06 15.28
C TYR A 404 25.44 -13.18 16.31
N GLN A 405 25.84 -12.84 17.54
CA GLN A 405 25.88 -13.79 18.65
C GLN A 405 24.46 -14.30 18.99
N SER A 406 24.34 -15.62 19.07
CA SER A 406 23.10 -16.30 19.44
C SER A 406 23.07 -16.59 20.93
N GLU A 407 21.89 -16.48 21.56
CA GLU A 407 21.68 -16.99 22.92
C GLU A 407 21.58 -18.52 22.86
N THR A 408 22.33 -19.18 23.75
CA THR A 408 22.47 -20.65 23.82
C THR A 408 21.92 -21.23 25.13
N SER A 409 21.58 -20.38 26.10
CA SER A 409 20.96 -20.78 27.35
C SER A 409 19.47 -21.04 27.17
N ALA A 410 19.09 -22.32 27.16
CA ALA A 410 17.68 -22.74 27.18
C ALA A 410 16.92 -22.10 28.35
N GLU A 411 17.54 -22.00 29.53
CA GLU A 411 16.94 -21.38 30.72
C GLU A 411 16.56 -19.91 30.47
N LYS A 412 17.45 -19.11 29.88
CA LYS A 412 17.14 -17.71 29.57
C LYS A 412 16.05 -17.56 28.51
N ILE A 413 16.09 -18.40 27.47
CA ILE A 413 15.09 -18.43 26.41
C ILE A 413 13.71 -18.75 26.98
N LEU A 414 13.62 -19.78 27.82
CA LEU A 414 12.37 -20.17 28.48
C LEU A 414 11.90 -19.07 29.43
N ALA A 415 12.78 -18.49 30.23
CA ALA A 415 12.42 -17.38 31.12
C ALA A 415 11.91 -16.16 30.34
N PHE A 416 12.39 -15.92 29.11
CA PHE A 416 11.89 -14.85 28.24
C PHE A 416 10.54 -15.21 27.61
N ALA A 417 10.36 -16.46 27.17
CA ALA A 417 9.08 -16.97 26.66
C ALA A 417 7.97 -16.92 27.73
N GLU A 418 8.28 -17.32 28.96
CA GLU A 418 7.33 -17.36 30.09
C GLU A 418 6.85 -15.95 30.51
N ARG A 419 7.64 -14.92 30.17
CA ARG A 419 7.27 -13.50 30.33
C ARG A 419 6.40 -12.94 29.19
N GLY A 420 6.13 -13.73 28.15
CA GLY A 420 5.37 -13.31 26.97
C GLY A 420 6.22 -12.93 25.75
N GLY A 421 7.53 -13.19 25.81
CA GLY A 421 8.44 -12.97 24.69
C GLY A 421 8.69 -11.50 24.37
N ILE A 422 8.96 -11.20 23.10
CA ILE A 422 9.32 -9.83 22.66
C ILE A 422 8.18 -8.81 22.86
N ASN A 423 6.94 -9.29 22.99
CA ASN A 423 5.74 -8.45 23.18
C ASN A 423 5.28 -8.41 24.65
N ALA A 424 6.15 -8.75 25.60
CA ALA A 424 5.87 -8.65 27.03
C ALA A 424 5.63 -7.18 27.42
N GLY A 425 4.37 -6.77 27.57
CA GLY A 425 4.02 -5.35 27.61
C GLY A 425 2.85 -4.98 28.52
N TRP A 426 2.49 -5.79 29.51
CA TRP A 426 1.39 -5.43 30.41
C TRP A 426 1.84 -5.33 31.85
N TRP A 427 1.75 -4.10 32.38
CA TRP A 427 1.71 -3.88 33.82
C TRP A 427 0.42 -4.50 34.35
N ALA A 428 0.58 -5.51 35.21
CA ALA A 428 -0.51 -6.13 35.92
C ALA A 428 -0.62 -5.52 37.32
N PRO A 429 -1.78 -4.96 37.71
CA PRO A 429 -2.09 -4.69 39.10
C PRO A 429 -1.91 -5.95 39.98
N GLU A 430 -1.50 -5.80 41.24
CA GLU A 430 -1.27 -6.92 42.17
C GLU A 430 -2.51 -7.81 42.39
N ASP A 431 -3.70 -7.27 42.17
CA ASP A 431 -4.99 -7.94 42.30
C ASP A 431 -5.50 -8.61 41.00
N SER A 432 -4.65 -8.67 39.96
CA SER A 432 -5.02 -9.28 38.69
C SER A 432 -5.28 -10.78 38.80
N LYS A 433 -6.34 -11.25 38.14
CA LYS A 433 -6.60 -12.68 37.97
C LYS A 433 -5.54 -13.28 37.05
N VAL A 434 -4.70 -14.17 37.58
CA VAL A 434 -3.71 -14.89 36.78
C VAL A 434 -4.35 -16.08 36.08
N VAL A 435 -4.15 -16.18 34.77
CA VAL A 435 -4.61 -17.31 33.97
C VAL A 435 -3.45 -17.93 33.20
N GLU A 436 -3.32 -19.25 33.30
CA GLU A 436 -2.20 -19.96 32.67
C GLU A 436 -2.46 -20.21 31.18
N VAL A 437 -1.41 -20.01 30.38
CA VAL A 437 -1.34 -20.28 28.95
C VAL A 437 -0.22 -21.28 28.72
N THR A 438 -0.50 -22.39 28.03
CA THR A 438 0.53 -23.41 27.79
C THR A 438 1.22 -23.19 26.45
N LEU A 439 2.55 -23.20 26.47
CA LEU A 439 3.41 -23.12 25.29
C LEU A 439 3.92 -24.52 24.92
N GLY A 440 3.91 -24.86 23.64
CA GLY A 440 4.48 -26.10 23.09
C GLY A 440 5.91 -25.91 22.59
N THR A 441 6.47 -26.98 22.01
CA THR A 441 7.81 -27.00 21.41
C THR A 441 7.91 -25.94 20.31
N PRO A 442 8.89 -25.02 20.36
CA PRO A 442 9.02 -23.96 19.38
C PRO A 442 9.61 -24.45 18.06
N THR A 443 9.36 -23.70 16.99
CA THR A 443 10.11 -23.81 15.73
C THR A 443 11.07 -22.64 15.57
N LYS A 444 12.22 -22.90 14.93
CA LYS A 444 13.22 -21.87 14.63
C LYS A 444 12.95 -21.26 13.26
N GLU A 445 12.47 -20.03 13.25
CA GLU A 445 12.02 -19.32 12.06
C GLU A 445 12.57 -17.88 12.04
N LEU A 446 12.22 -17.10 11.03
CA LEU A 446 12.58 -15.68 10.95
C LEU A 446 11.41 -14.81 11.43
N ILE A 447 11.71 -13.69 12.08
CA ILE A 447 10.72 -12.65 12.37
C ILE A 447 11.10 -11.34 11.70
N ARG A 448 10.10 -10.63 11.17
CA ARG A 448 10.26 -9.28 10.64
C ARG A 448 10.29 -8.29 11.78
N TYR A 449 11.44 -7.63 11.92
CA TYR A 449 11.75 -6.66 12.94
C TYR A 449 12.10 -5.33 12.28
N TYR A 450 11.42 -4.27 12.69
CA TYR A 450 11.69 -2.93 12.21
C TYR A 450 12.60 -2.19 13.19
N ARG A 451 13.68 -1.62 12.66
CA ARG A 451 14.61 -0.78 13.41
C ARG A 451 14.59 0.62 12.84
N TYR A 452 14.42 1.63 13.70
CA TYR A 452 14.53 3.02 13.28
C TYR A 452 15.92 3.55 13.62
N GLN A 453 16.69 3.95 12.60
CA GLN A 453 18.03 4.49 12.76
C GLN A 453 18.30 5.54 11.69
N ASN A 454 18.95 6.65 12.05
CA ASN A 454 19.33 7.72 11.11
C ASN A 454 18.15 8.26 10.28
N ASN A 455 16.99 8.42 10.90
CA ASN A 455 15.73 8.82 10.25
C ASN A 455 15.25 7.87 9.15
N GLN A 456 15.69 6.60 9.17
CA GLN A 456 15.26 5.57 8.25
C GLN A 456 14.76 4.35 9.01
N THR A 457 13.70 3.74 8.48
CA THR A 457 13.20 2.46 8.95
C THR A 457 13.85 1.34 8.17
N GLU A 458 14.70 0.58 8.84
CA GLU A 458 15.30 -0.65 8.32
C GLU A 458 14.39 -1.85 8.62
N GLU A 459 14.22 -2.71 7.62
CA GLU A 459 13.50 -3.96 7.74
C GLU A 459 14.51 -5.10 7.89
N LEU A 460 14.47 -5.78 9.03
CA LEU A 460 15.33 -6.90 9.38
C LEU A 460 14.51 -8.18 9.49
N LEU A 461 15.09 -9.30 9.08
CA LEU A 461 14.60 -10.64 9.37
C LEU A 461 15.58 -11.29 10.34
N ILE A 462 15.08 -11.57 11.54
CA ILE A 462 15.88 -12.01 12.68
C ILE A 462 15.48 -13.44 13.06
N PRO A 463 16.44 -14.37 13.22
CA PRO A 463 16.14 -15.70 13.71
C PRO A 463 15.52 -15.67 15.11
N ALA A 464 14.43 -16.42 15.31
CA ALA A 464 13.68 -16.50 16.54
C ALA A 464 13.08 -17.89 16.74
N LEU A 465 12.79 -18.21 17.99
CA LEU A 465 11.96 -19.35 18.37
C LEU A 465 10.50 -18.89 18.49
N ILE A 466 9.61 -19.56 17.75
CA ILE A 466 8.16 -19.31 17.77
C ILE A 466 7.52 -20.44 18.57
N PHE A 467 7.15 -20.15 19.82
CA PHE A 467 6.49 -21.06 20.73
C PHE A 467 4.99 -21.08 20.44
N PRO A 468 4.40 -22.19 19.96
CA PRO A 468 2.96 -22.26 19.71
C PRO A 468 2.19 -22.30 21.03
N VAL A 469 1.05 -21.61 21.10
CA VAL A 469 0.11 -21.75 22.22
C VAL A 469 -0.69 -23.04 22.00
N THR A 470 -0.44 -24.05 22.83
CA THR A 470 -1.08 -25.37 22.72
C THR A 470 -2.35 -25.47 23.55
N LYS A 471 -2.44 -24.72 24.65
CA LYS A 471 -3.64 -24.63 25.48
C LYS A 471 -3.96 -23.17 25.78
N ARG A 472 -5.14 -22.75 25.34
CA ARG A 472 -5.69 -21.42 25.59
C ARG A 472 -6.46 -21.39 26.91
N PRO A 473 -6.62 -20.20 27.52
CA PRO A 473 -7.50 -20.03 28.67
C PRO A 473 -8.95 -20.36 28.34
N ASP A 474 -9.64 -21.01 29.27
CA ASP A 474 -11.10 -21.15 29.20
C ASP A 474 -11.76 -19.80 29.47
N ASN A 475 -12.79 -19.45 28.68
CA ASN A 475 -13.59 -18.22 28.83
C ASN A 475 -12.80 -16.89 28.75
N SER A 476 -11.66 -16.84 28.07
CA SER A 476 -10.99 -15.57 27.75
C SER A 476 -11.50 -15.02 26.41
N GLU A 477 -12.57 -14.23 26.45
CA GLU A 477 -13.12 -13.56 25.27
C GLU A 477 -12.09 -12.65 24.56
N TYR A 478 -11.02 -12.27 25.25
CA TYR A 478 -10.00 -11.32 24.79
C TYR A 478 -8.59 -11.91 24.62
N PHE A 479 -8.41 -13.24 24.66
CA PHE A 479 -7.09 -13.85 24.41
C PHE A 479 -6.91 -14.23 22.95
N TYR A 480 -6.04 -13.50 22.24
CA TYR A 480 -5.82 -13.67 20.79
C TYR A 480 -4.43 -14.19 20.42
N ALA A 481 -3.50 -14.28 21.37
CA ALA A 481 -2.14 -14.73 21.09
C ALA A 481 -2.14 -16.22 20.68
N GLN A 482 -1.57 -16.52 19.51
CA GLN A 482 -1.44 -17.89 19.02
C GLN A 482 -0.02 -18.45 19.22
N SER A 483 0.94 -17.57 19.47
CA SER A 483 2.33 -17.92 19.72
C SER A 483 3.02 -16.88 20.60
N VAL A 484 4.18 -17.26 21.13
CA VAL A 484 5.12 -16.39 21.83
C VAL A 484 6.45 -16.42 21.08
N VAL A 485 7.03 -15.25 20.83
CA VAL A 485 8.24 -15.10 20.02
C VAL A 485 9.43 -14.74 20.91
N VAL A 486 10.52 -15.49 20.75
CA VAL A 486 11.79 -15.24 21.43
C VAL A 486 12.92 -15.09 20.39
N PRO A 487 13.47 -13.89 20.17
CA PRO A 487 14.62 -13.72 19.28
C PRO A 487 15.83 -14.52 19.75
N LEU A 488 16.60 -15.06 18.81
CA LEU A 488 17.84 -15.79 19.12
C LEU A 488 19.04 -14.86 19.26
N VAL A 489 18.98 -13.63 18.75
CA VAL A 489 20.09 -12.68 18.87
C VAL A 489 20.20 -12.20 20.33
N SER A 490 21.35 -12.45 20.96
CA SER A 490 21.56 -12.26 22.41
C SER A 490 21.28 -10.83 22.89
N GLU A 491 21.69 -9.81 22.13
CA GLU A 491 21.51 -8.41 22.53
C GLU A 491 20.02 -7.99 22.62
N LEU A 492 19.14 -8.63 21.84
CA LEU A 492 17.70 -8.35 21.89
C LEU A 492 17.02 -8.91 23.14
N LEU A 493 17.59 -9.93 23.77
CA LEU A 493 17.09 -10.49 25.04
C LEU A 493 17.54 -9.68 26.25
N ASN A 494 18.63 -8.94 26.12
CA ASN A 494 19.19 -8.09 27.16
C ASN A 494 18.64 -6.66 27.12
N GLN A 495 17.85 -6.32 26.10
CA GLN A 495 17.13 -5.06 26.06
C GLN A 495 16.08 -5.08 27.18
N ASP A 496 16.25 -4.20 28.16
CA ASP A 496 15.19 -3.90 29.11
C ASP A 496 14.08 -3.22 28.29
N ASN A 497 13.09 -4.01 27.85
CA ASN A 497 12.01 -3.58 26.97
C ASN A 497 11.00 -2.64 27.67
N GLY A 498 11.49 -1.75 28.54
CA GLY A 498 10.72 -0.65 29.09
C GLY A 498 9.43 -1.07 29.82
N GLY A 499 9.28 -2.35 30.17
CA GLY A 499 8.19 -2.86 31.02
C GLY A 499 8.31 -2.41 32.47
N GLY A 500 9.12 -1.38 32.74
CA GLY A 500 9.03 -0.62 33.97
C GLY A 500 7.69 0.11 34.02
N PRO A 501 7.11 0.30 35.22
CA PRO A 501 5.83 0.98 35.35
C PRO A 501 5.88 2.33 34.63
N ILE A 502 4.86 2.62 33.82
CA ILE A 502 4.60 3.98 33.36
C ILE A 502 4.56 4.84 34.63
N ARG A 503 5.61 5.64 34.85
CA ARG A 503 5.63 6.57 35.97
C ARG A 503 4.62 7.65 35.63
N ILE A 504 3.44 7.56 36.23
CA ILE A 504 2.45 8.64 36.22
C ILE A 504 3.20 9.88 36.72
N MET A 505 3.30 10.91 35.87
CA MET A 505 3.84 12.19 36.31
C MET A 505 3.01 12.65 37.51
N PRO A 506 3.62 13.04 38.65
CA PRO A 506 2.89 13.62 39.76
C PRO A 506 2.03 14.75 39.21
N ALA A 507 0.73 14.75 39.52
CA ALA A 507 -0.15 15.82 39.12
C ALA A 507 0.47 17.14 39.60
N GLY A 508 0.95 17.95 38.66
CA GLY A 508 1.46 19.28 38.99
C GLY A 508 0.35 20.03 39.71
N GLU A 509 0.67 20.62 40.87
CA GLU A 509 -0.29 21.47 41.57
C GLU A 509 -0.84 22.51 40.59
N PRO A 510 -2.18 22.68 40.51
CA PRO A 510 -2.76 23.61 39.56
C PRO A 510 -2.21 25.00 39.84
N ALA A 511 -1.46 25.55 38.88
CA ALA A 511 -0.98 26.90 38.94
C ALA A 511 -2.18 27.84 39.13
N GLN A 512 -2.18 28.58 40.24
CA GLN A 512 -3.21 29.59 40.49
C GLN A 512 -3.08 30.70 39.46
N ILE A 513 -3.93 30.69 38.44
CA ILE A 513 -4.08 31.80 37.51
C ILE A 513 -4.77 32.93 38.29
N LYS A 514 -4.03 33.99 38.60
CA LYS A 514 -4.62 35.25 39.08
C LYS A 514 -5.45 35.83 37.94
N ALA A 515 -6.72 36.10 38.21
CA ALA A 515 -7.59 36.80 37.28
C ALA A 515 -7.12 38.25 37.15
N ASP A 516 -6.62 38.62 35.97
CA ASP A 516 -6.43 40.03 35.61
C ASP A 516 -7.78 40.68 35.29
N GLU A 517 -7.99 41.89 35.80
CA GLU A 517 -9.18 42.71 35.63
C GLU A 517 -9.51 42.98 34.15
N PRO A 518 -10.79 43.01 33.75
CA PRO A 518 -11.18 43.29 32.38
C PRO A 518 -10.88 44.74 31.99
N ALA A 519 -10.05 44.92 30.97
CA ALA A 519 -9.74 46.20 30.35
C ALA A 519 -11.00 46.84 29.73
N ALA A 520 -11.21 48.13 30.03
CA ALA A 520 -12.31 48.94 29.53
C ALA A 520 -12.26 49.11 28.00
N ASN A 521 -13.41 48.90 27.36
CA ASN A 521 -13.64 48.97 25.92
C ASN A 521 -13.83 50.44 25.46
N PRO A 522 -13.00 51.01 24.57
CA PRO A 522 -13.25 52.32 24.01
C PRO A 522 -13.90 52.23 22.61
N GLY A 523 -15.17 52.65 22.54
CA GLY A 523 -15.70 53.47 21.45
C GLY A 523 -16.08 52.80 20.14
N ILE A 524 -17.35 52.43 20.00
CA ILE A 524 -18.05 52.36 18.72
C ILE A 524 -18.54 53.78 18.39
N GLN A 525 -18.02 54.40 17.33
CA GLN A 525 -18.63 55.56 16.69
C GLN A 525 -19.61 55.11 15.60
N GLU A 526 -20.84 55.59 15.70
CA GLU A 526 -21.86 55.51 14.65
C GLU A 526 -21.43 56.33 13.41
N LEU A 527 -21.70 55.79 12.22
CA LEU A 527 -21.78 56.58 10.98
C LEU A 527 -23.23 56.59 10.48
N LYS A 528 -23.71 57.80 10.21
CA LYS A 528 -24.89 58.10 9.40
C LYS A 528 -24.57 57.95 7.91
#